data_AF-A0A1H8RYM8-F1
#
_entry.id   AF-A0A1H8RYM8-F1
#
_cell.length_a   1.000
_cell.length_b   1.000
_cell.length_c   1.000
_cell.angle_alpha   90.00
_cell.angle_beta   90.00
_cell.angle_gamma   90.00
#
_symmetry.space_group_name_H-M   'P 1'
#
loop_
_entity.id
_entity.type
_entity.pdbx_description
1 polymer ?
#
loop_
_entity_poly.entity_id
_entity_poly.type
_entity_poly.pdbx_seq_one_letter_code
_entity_poly.pdbx_strand_id
1 'polypeptide(L)'
;MVRRAVRGGTLEVAPPQVGGRFALPASPSPANPGRTADEHTIRGVVIAMDSMQTGLPPRQLTPVAAVVRGLVAGAVGTATMDTVRYLRYRRGGGKDSPAEWEFPPVADWDEAPAPGQIAKRVLEGFTQRRIPPRWAWLTSTVAHWAYGSACGALYGIAAGSSAKARPVHGLPFGAAIWAGGYVVLPQAGLYQQIWKYDAKTLADDLTGHLAYGLGTSTFFWLTTKFR
;
A
#
# COMPACT_ATOMS: atom_id res chain seq x y z
N MET A 1 -2.80 17.00 0.84
CA MET A 1 -2.98 15.83 -0.04
C MET A 1 -4.44 15.52 -0.38
N VAL A 2 -5.39 15.50 0.56
CA VAL A 2 -6.84 15.32 0.25
C VAL A 2 -7.46 16.48 -0.56
N ARG A 3 -6.99 17.73 -0.37
CA ARG A 3 -7.59 18.90 -1.05
C ARG A 3 -7.35 19.00 -2.57
N ARG A 4 -6.34 18.33 -3.15
CA ARG A 4 -6.05 18.42 -4.59
C ARG A 4 -6.72 17.34 -5.45
N ALA A 5 -7.30 16.30 -4.85
CA ALA A 5 -7.91 15.19 -5.58
C ALA A 5 -9.36 15.45 -6.06
N VAL A 6 -9.95 16.61 -5.76
CA VAL A 6 -11.40 16.90 -5.94
C VAL A 6 -11.68 17.91 -7.08
N ARG A 7 -10.81 18.06 -8.09
CA ARG A 7 -11.13 18.87 -9.29
C ARG A 7 -11.04 18.07 -10.59
N GLY A 8 -12.19 17.96 -11.25
CA GLY A 8 -12.39 17.35 -12.58
C GLY A 8 -13.47 16.28 -12.48
N GLY A 9 -14.74 16.52 -12.84
CA GLY A 9 -15.21 17.11 -14.10
C GLY A 9 -16.10 16.04 -14.74
N THR A 10 -17.41 16.25 -14.70
CA THR A 10 -18.46 15.36 -15.19
C THR A 10 -18.37 15.15 -16.70
N LEU A 11 -18.34 13.89 -17.14
CA LEU A 11 -18.71 13.52 -18.51
C LEU A 11 -19.57 12.25 -18.49
N GLU A 12 -20.72 12.41 -19.12
CA GLU A 12 -21.81 11.48 -19.38
C GLU A 12 -21.36 10.36 -20.32
N VAL A 13 -21.71 9.10 -20.01
CA VAL A 13 -21.40 7.92 -20.83
C VAL A 13 -22.68 7.15 -21.13
N ALA A 14 -22.98 7.02 -22.43
CA ALA A 14 -24.09 6.25 -22.99
C ALA A 14 -23.97 4.73 -22.74
N PRO A 15 -25.09 3.97 -22.69
CA PRO A 15 -25.08 2.55 -22.32
C PRO A 15 -24.70 1.60 -23.48
N PRO A 16 -24.19 0.39 -23.19
CA PRO A 16 -23.85 -0.58 -24.22
C PRO A 16 -25.04 -1.42 -24.69
N GLN A 17 -24.92 -1.84 -25.95
CA GLN A 17 -25.80 -2.71 -26.73
C GLN A 17 -25.90 -4.13 -26.16
N VAL A 18 -27.11 -4.69 -26.20
CA VAL A 18 -27.45 -6.06 -25.80
C VAL A 18 -27.39 -6.99 -27.03
N GLY A 19 -26.58 -8.05 -26.93
CA GLY A 19 -26.67 -9.27 -27.73
C GLY A 19 -26.12 -10.41 -26.86
N GLY A 20 -26.64 -11.63 -26.81
CA GLY A 20 -27.62 -12.33 -27.61
C GLY A 20 -27.30 -13.83 -27.51
N ARG A 21 -28.23 -14.60 -26.91
CA ARG A 21 -28.52 -16.04 -27.11
C ARG A 21 -27.53 -17.16 -26.67
N PHE A 22 -28.02 -17.91 -25.68
CA PHE A 22 -28.12 -19.39 -25.52
C PHE A 22 -27.35 -20.35 -26.46
N ALA A 23 -26.67 -21.36 -25.86
CA ALA A 23 -26.86 -22.80 -26.11
C ALA A 23 -26.13 -23.70 -25.08
N LEU A 24 -26.61 -24.95 -24.95
CA LEU A 24 -26.49 -25.96 -23.89
C LEU A 24 -25.27 -26.93 -24.02
N PRO A 25 -25.05 -27.92 -23.12
CA PRO A 25 -23.74 -28.47 -22.76
C PRO A 25 -23.30 -29.67 -23.60
N ALA A 26 -22.00 -29.97 -23.59
CA ALA A 26 -21.40 -31.17 -24.16
C ALA A 26 -20.99 -32.19 -23.08
N SER A 27 -21.25 -33.45 -23.38
CA SER A 27 -21.12 -34.69 -22.61
C SER A 27 -19.70 -35.04 -22.11
N PRO A 28 -19.56 -35.93 -21.10
CA PRO A 28 -18.27 -36.29 -20.53
C PRO A 28 -17.46 -37.27 -21.40
N SER A 29 -16.14 -37.09 -21.39
CA SER A 29 -15.15 -37.98 -22.02
C SER A 29 -14.80 -39.18 -21.11
N PRO A 30 -14.41 -40.34 -21.66
CA PRO A 30 -14.19 -41.55 -20.88
C PRO A 30 -12.88 -41.52 -20.08
N ALA A 31 -12.94 -42.16 -18.91
CA ALA A 31 -11.83 -42.31 -17.97
C ALA A 31 -10.66 -43.10 -18.59
N ASN A 32 -9.45 -42.61 -18.36
CA ASN A 32 -8.18 -43.25 -18.71
C ASN A 32 -7.68 -44.09 -17.51
N PRO A 33 -7.68 -45.44 -17.58
CA PRO A 33 -7.19 -46.28 -16.49
C PRO A 33 -5.73 -46.64 -16.72
N GLY A 34 -4.80 -45.86 -16.17
CA GLY A 34 -3.37 -46.18 -16.32
C GLY A 34 -2.37 -45.28 -15.61
N ARG A 35 -2.76 -44.50 -14.58
CA ARG A 35 -1.85 -43.50 -13.99
C ARG A 35 -2.01 -43.36 -12.48
N THR A 36 -1.63 -44.37 -11.70
CA THR A 36 -1.78 -44.30 -10.23
C THR A 36 -0.64 -44.87 -9.37
N ALA A 37 0.50 -45.31 -9.92
CA ALA A 37 1.57 -45.88 -9.08
C ALA A 37 2.89 -45.08 -9.00
N ASP A 38 3.30 -44.35 -10.03
CA ASP A 38 4.67 -43.77 -10.06
C ASP A 38 4.80 -42.28 -9.72
N GLU A 39 3.74 -41.47 -9.88
CA GLU A 39 3.85 -40.01 -9.68
C GLU A 39 3.97 -39.59 -8.20
N HIS A 40 3.40 -40.37 -7.27
CA HIS A 40 3.47 -40.07 -5.84
C HIS A 40 4.84 -40.39 -5.23
N THR A 41 5.49 -41.46 -5.70
CA THR A 41 6.82 -41.86 -5.23
C THR A 41 7.89 -40.90 -5.76
N ILE A 42 7.81 -40.48 -7.02
CA ILE A 42 8.76 -39.52 -7.60
C ILE A 42 8.58 -38.13 -6.99
N ARG A 43 7.34 -37.65 -6.75
CA ARG A 43 7.13 -36.39 -6.01
C ARG A 43 7.60 -36.47 -4.57
N GLY A 44 7.39 -37.59 -3.87
CA GLY A 44 7.86 -37.79 -2.51
C GLY A 44 9.39 -37.75 -2.40
N VAL A 45 10.09 -38.38 -3.33
CA VAL A 45 11.57 -38.39 -3.38
C VAL A 45 12.12 -37.01 -3.77
N VAL A 46 11.51 -36.29 -4.72
CA VAL A 46 11.96 -34.93 -5.08
C VAL A 46 11.72 -33.93 -3.94
N ILE A 47 10.60 -34.01 -3.21
CA ILE A 47 10.35 -33.15 -2.03
C ILE A 47 11.33 -33.49 -0.88
N ALA A 48 11.64 -34.77 -0.69
CA ALA A 48 12.60 -35.20 0.34
C ALA A 48 14.04 -34.81 -0.01
N MET A 49 14.44 -34.87 -1.28
CA MET A 49 15.79 -34.49 -1.71
C MET A 49 16.00 -32.96 -1.72
N ASP A 50 14.98 -32.17 -2.05
CA ASP A 50 15.03 -30.69 -1.95
C ASP A 50 15.11 -30.24 -0.47
N SER A 51 14.49 -31.00 0.44
CA SER A 51 14.57 -30.77 1.89
C SER A 51 15.91 -31.20 2.51
N MET A 52 16.67 -32.09 1.85
CA MET A 52 17.95 -32.61 2.35
C MET A 52 19.18 -31.82 1.88
N GLN A 53 19.05 -30.93 0.89
CA GLN A 53 20.21 -30.19 0.33
C GLN A 53 20.58 -28.88 1.05
N THR A 54 19.79 -28.40 2.02
CA THR A 54 20.18 -27.25 2.85
C THR A 54 19.90 -27.51 4.33
N GLY A 55 20.79 -28.26 4.99
CA GLY A 55 20.74 -28.57 6.42
C GLY A 55 20.98 -27.39 7.38
N LEU A 56 20.75 -26.15 6.94
CA LEU A 56 20.75 -24.99 7.83
C LEU A 56 19.28 -24.64 8.14
N PRO A 57 18.90 -24.48 9.42
CA PRO A 57 17.56 -23.99 9.75
C PRO A 57 17.33 -22.65 9.02
N PRO A 58 16.12 -22.39 8.49
CA PRO A 58 15.83 -21.13 7.82
C PRO A 58 16.25 -19.99 8.74
N ARG A 59 17.17 -19.14 8.28
CA ARG A 59 17.77 -18.09 9.12
C ARG A 59 16.66 -17.15 9.56
N GLN A 60 16.25 -17.27 10.82
CA GLN A 60 15.13 -16.50 11.35
C GLN A 60 15.44 -15.01 11.24
N LEU A 61 14.47 -14.24 10.75
CA LEU A 61 14.61 -12.80 10.61
C LEU A 61 14.69 -12.19 12.01
N THR A 62 15.84 -11.61 12.37
CA THR A 62 15.98 -10.93 13.66
C THR A 62 14.97 -9.76 13.76
N PRO A 63 14.48 -9.41 14.96
CA PRO A 63 13.54 -8.30 15.14
C PRO A 63 14.07 -6.98 14.57
N VAL A 64 15.36 -6.66 14.76
CA VAL A 64 15.98 -5.46 14.22
C VAL A 64 15.97 -5.46 12.69
N ALA A 65 16.32 -6.59 12.07
CA ALA A 65 16.26 -6.72 10.62
C ALA A 65 14.83 -6.58 10.09
N ALA A 66 13.84 -7.11 10.81
CA ALA A 66 12.42 -6.97 10.46
C ALA A 66 11.97 -5.50 10.50
N VAL A 67 12.36 -4.75 11.53
CA VAL A 67 12.08 -3.31 11.65
C VAL A 67 12.75 -2.52 10.53
N VAL A 68 14.06 -2.70 10.32
CA VAL A 68 14.81 -1.97 9.28
C VAL A 68 14.24 -2.24 7.89
N ARG A 69 13.94 -3.51 7.59
CA ARG A 69 13.33 -3.87 6.30
C ARG A 69 11.92 -3.34 6.18
N GLY A 70 11.16 -3.33 7.28
CA GLY A 70 9.85 -2.71 7.35
C GLY A 70 9.91 -1.21 7.06
N LEU A 71 10.86 -0.49 7.64
CA LEU A 71 11.06 0.95 7.38
C LEU A 71 11.28 1.22 5.88
N VAL A 72 12.20 0.49 5.26
CA VAL A 72 12.48 0.63 3.82
C VAL A 72 11.26 0.19 2.99
N ALA A 73 10.60 -0.90 3.37
CA ALA A 73 9.38 -1.36 2.71
C ALA A 73 8.27 -0.30 2.75
N GLY A 74 8.10 0.38 3.88
CA GLY A 74 7.12 1.47 4.03
C GLY A 74 7.43 2.66 3.13
N ALA A 75 8.70 3.05 3.02
CA ALA A 75 9.12 4.07 2.05
C ALA A 75 8.83 3.66 0.60
N VAL A 76 9.08 2.40 0.23
CA VAL A 76 8.72 1.86 -1.09
C VAL A 76 7.20 1.85 -1.29
N GLY A 77 6.44 1.52 -0.25
CA GLY A 77 4.98 1.65 -0.23
C GLY A 77 4.53 3.08 -0.52
N THR A 78 5.12 4.07 0.15
CA THR A 78 4.82 5.50 -0.08
C THR A 78 5.05 5.86 -1.55
N ALA A 79 6.23 5.56 -2.08
CA ALA A 79 6.54 5.80 -3.50
C ALA A 79 5.57 5.10 -4.46
N THR A 80 5.10 3.89 -4.12
CA THR A 80 4.12 3.13 -4.92
C THR A 80 2.77 3.83 -4.93
N MET A 81 2.28 4.27 -3.77
CA MET A 81 1.03 5.03 -3.68
C MET A 81 1.12 6.36 -4.43
N ASP A 82 2.21 7.09 -4.24
CA ASP A 82 2.39 8.39 -4.88
C ASP A 82 2.50 8.26 -6.39
N THR A 83 3.12 7.19 -6.89
CA THR A 83 3.13 6.85 -8.32
C THR A 83 1.71 6.59 -8.82
N VAL A 84 0.90 5.77 -8.13
CA VAL A 84 -0.48 5.50 -8.55
C VAL A 84 -1.32 6.78 -8.59
N ARG A 85 -1.18 7.64 -7.56
CA ARG A 85 -1.89 8.92 -7.49
C ARG A 85 -1.40 9.89 -8.57
N TYR A 86 -0.09 9.97 -8.81
CA TYR A 86 0.49 10.79 -9.87
C TYR A 86 0.00 10.36 -11.25
N LEU A 87 0.00 9.06 -11.55
CA LEU A 87 -0.50 8.54 -12.82
C LEU A 87 -1.99 8.86 -13.01
N ARG A 88 -2.80 8.76 -11.94
CA ARG A 88 -4.21 9.19 -12.00
C ARG A 88 -4.34 10.69 -12.25
N TYR A 89 -3.54 11.52 -11.57
CA TYR A 89 -3.49 12.97 -11.78
C TYR A 89 -3.12 13.33 -13.23
N ARG A 90 -2.07 12.70 -13.78
CA ARG A 90 -1.64 12.90 -15.17
C ARG A 90 -2.72 12.47 -16.17
N ARG A 91 -3.38 11.34 -15.94
CA ARG A 91 -4.52 10.89 -16.77
C ARG A 91 -5.71 11.85 -16.72
N GLY A 92 -5.90 12.55 -15.61
CA GLY A 92 -6.88 13.61 -15.44
C GLY A 92 -6.48 14.98 -16.03
N GLY A 93 -5.37 15.07 -16.78
CA GLY A 93 -4.89 16.31 -17.39
C GLY A 93 -3.91 17.11 -16.54
N GLY A 94 -3.43 16.54 -15.42
CA GLY A 94 -2.39 17.14 -14.59
C GLY A 94 -1.10 17.44 -15.37
N LYS A 95 -0.47 18.59 -15.07
CA LYS A 95 0.67 19.11 -15.84
C LYS A 95 1.99 19.12 -15.07
N ASP A 96 1.93 19.05 -13.74
CA ASP A 96 3.13 19.07 -12.90
C ASP A 96 4.06 17.90 -13.25
N SER A 97 5.36 18.14 -13.11
CA SER A 97 6.39 17.10 -13.20
C SER A 97 6.34 16.15 -11.98
N PRO A 98 6.97 14.96 -12.05
CA PRO A 98 7.02 14.05 -10.90
C PRO A 98 7.62 14.68 -9.64
N ALA A 99 8.66 15.52 -9.81
CA ALA A 99 9.34 16.17 -8.68
C ALA A 99 8.45 17.25 -8.02
N GLU A 100 7.78 18.07 -8.82
CA GLU A 100 6.83 19.08 -8.30
C GLU A 100 5.61 18.45 -7.64
N TRP A 101 5.19 17.28 -8.14
CA TRP A 101 4.11 16.50 -7.54
C TRP A 101 4.49 15.93 -6.17
N GLU A 102 5.68 15.35 -6.07
CA GLU A 102 6.16 14.68 -4.86
C GLU A 102 6.60 15.68 -3.79
N PHE A 103 7.21 16.78 -4.21
CA PHE A 103 7.76 17.81 -3.33
C PHE A 103 7.12 19.18 -3.58
N PRO A 104 5.78 19.29 -3.48
CA PRO A 104 5.11 20.55 -3.78
C PRO A 104 5.55 21.62 -2.77
N PRO A 105 5.80 22.86 -3.21
CA PRO A 105 6.11 23.94 -2.29
C PRO A 105 4.97 24.14 -1.28
N VAL A 106 5.34 24.44 -0.03
CA VAL A 106 4.40 24.76 1.05
C VAL A 106 4.91 26.04 1.70
N ALA A 107 4.23 27.15 1.42
CA ALA A 107 4.68 28.47 1.87
C ALA A 107 4.35 28.71 3.35
N ASP A 108 3.22 28.16 3.81
CA ASP A 108 2.75 28.31 5.19
C ASP A 108 2.02 27.04 5.68
N TRP A 109 1.77 26.97 6.99
CA TRP A 109 1.10 25.87 7.66
C TRP A 109 -0.35 25.68 7.26
N ASP A 110 -1.03 26.72 6.80
CA ASP A 110 -2.42 26.63 6.30
C ASP A 110 -2.50 25.85 4.97
N GLU A 111 -1.41 25.86 4.21
CA GLU A 111 -1.25 25.09 2.97
C GLU A 111 -0.70 23.68 3.22
N ALA A 112 -0.13 23.45 4.41
CA ALA A 112 0.51 22.18 4.74
C ALA A 112 -0.50 21.02 4.65
N PRO A 113 -0.11 19.88 4.05
CA PRO A 113 -0.95 18.70 4.05
C PRO A 113 -1.09 18.11 5.46
N ALA A 114 -2.07 17.21 5.65
CA ALA A 114 -2.36 16.59 6.93
C ALA A 114 -1.11 16.04 7.67
N PRO A 115 -0.16 15.33 7.01
CA PRO A 115 1.07 14.89 7.70
C PRO A 115 1.88 16.06 8.30
N GLY A 116 2.03 17.16 7.55
CA GLY A 116 2.72 18.36 8.02
C GLY A 116 2.00 19.04 9.18
N GLN A 117 0.68 19.15 9.12
CA GLN A 117 -0.12 19.73 10.21
C GLN A 117 -0.04 18.89 11.49
N ILE A 118 -0.07 17.56 11.39
CA ILE A 118 0.09 16.66 12.55
C ILE A 118 1.49 16.79 13.12
N ALA A 119 2.51 16.72 12.28
CA ALA A 119 3.91 16.85 12.72
C ALA A 119 4.16 18.19 13.41
N LYS A 120 3.63 19.29 12.87
CA LYS A 120 3.64 20.60 13.54
C LYS A 120 3.02 20.51 14.93
N ARG A 121 1.80 19.98 15.06
CA ARG A 121 1.10 19.89 16.36
C ARG A 121 1.87 19.05 17.37
N VAL A 122 2.45 17.93 16.94
CA VAL A 122 3.29 17.07 17.80
C VAL A 122 4.55 17.81 18.24
N LEU A 123 5.27 18.44 17.31
CA LEU A 123 6.51 19.16 17.61
C LEU A 123 6.26 20.38 18.49
N GLU A 124 5.25 21.20 18.19
CA GLU A 124 4.90 22.35 19.02
C GLU A 124 4.38 21.91 20.39
N GLY A 125 3.59 20.83 20.44
CA GLY A 125 3.09 20.26 21.70
C GLY A 125 4.20 19.65 22.57
N PHE A 126 5.24 19.06 21.98
CA PHE A 126 6.35 18.49 22.74
C PHE A 126 7.39 19.55 23.13
N THR A 127 7.78 20.40 22.18
CA THR A 127 8.84 21.41 22.38
C THR A 127 8.33 22.69 23.04
N GLN A 128 7.01 22.90 23.07
CA GLN A 128 6.36 24.14 23.53
C GLN A 128 6.84 25.39 22.75
N ARG A 129 7.36 25.20 21.53
CA ARG A 129 7.86 26.28 20.67
C ARG A 129 7.11 26.30 19.36
N ARG A 130 6.68 27.48 18.90
CA ARG A 130 6.08 27.63 17.57
C ARG A 130 7.11 27.37 16.48
N ILE A 131 6.73 26.61 15.46
CA ILE A 131 7.60 26.33 14.32
C ILE A 131 7.39 27.40 13.25
N PRO A 132 8.44 28.14 12.83
CA PRO A 132 8.33 29.15 11.78
C PRO A 132 7.79 28.58 10.45
N PRO A 133 6.97 29.33 9.69
CA PRO A 133 6.38 28.88 8.40
C PRO A 133 7.39 28.36 7.37
N ARG A 134 8.63 28.89 7.37
CA ARG A 134 9.71 28.40 6.48
C ARG A 134 10.02 26.91 6.60
N TRP A 135 9.61 26.26 7.70
CA TRP A 135 9.78 24.82 7.90
C TRP A 135 8.57 23.99 7.45
N ALA A 136 7.48 24.61 7.00
CA ALA A 136 6.25 23.92 6.64
C ALA A 136 6.49 22.89 5.51
N TRP A 137 7.26 23.27 4.48
CA TRP A 137 7.64 22.38 3.39
C TRP A 137 8.43 21.17 3.91
N LEU A 138 9.58 21.41 4.55
CA LEU A 138 10.46 20.33 5.01
C LEU A 138 9.74 19.40 5.98
N THR A 139 9.01 19.96 6.95
CA THR A 139 8.27 19.18 7.95
C THR A 139 7.20 18.33 7.30
N SER A 140 6.48 18.86 6.31
CA SER A 140 5.46 18.11 5.58
C SER A 140 6.05 16.96 4.79
N THR A 141 7.14 17.20 4.06
CA THR A 141 7.85 16.17 3.29
C THR A 141 8.38 15.08 4.22
N VAL A 142 9.11 15.45 5.27
CA VAL A 142 9.64 14.48 6.24
C VAL A 142 8.50 13.68 6.89
N ALA A 143 7.42 14.33 7.31
CA ALA A 143 6.28 13.66 7.94
C ALA A 143 5.59 12.68 6.99
N HIS A 144 5.44 13.02 5.71
CA HIS A 144 4.85 12.14 4.69
C HIS A 144 5.64 10.83 4.55
N TRP A 145 6.94 10.94 4.34
CA TRP A 145 7.83 9.77 4.18
C TRP A 145 8.04 9.00 5.48
N ALA A 146 8.18 9.70 6.61
CA ALA A 146 8.36 9.09 7.92
C ALA A 146 7.12 8.30 8.35
N TYR A 147 5.92 8.82 8.09
CA TYR A 147 4.68 8.11 8.41
C TYR A 147 4.59 6.77 7.68
N GLY A 148 4.79 6.77 6.35
CA GLY A 148 4.79 5.54 5.57
C GLY A 148 5.88 4.56 6.02
N SER A 149 7.09 5.06 6.28
CA SER A 149 8.20 4.22 6.80
C SER A 149 7.83 3.60 8.15
N ALA A 150 7.28 4.38 9.09
CA ALA A 150 6.89 3.89 10.41
C ALA A 150 5.78 2.83 10.33
N CYS A 151 4.77 3.04 9.49
CA CYS A 151 3.76 2.03 9.20
C CYS A 151 4.39 0.75 8.61
N GLY A 152 5.35 0.90 7.69
CA GLY A 152 6.12 -0.22 7.15
C GLY A 152 6.91 -0.99 8.22
N ALA A 153 7.46 -0.30 9.22
CA ALA A 153 8.12 -0.95 10.36
C ALA A 153 7.16 -1.87 11.14
N LEU A 154 5.93 -1.38 11.40
CA LEU A 154 4.87 -2.19 12.03
C LEU A 154 4.51 -3.40 11.16
N TYR A 155 4.40 -3.21 9.85
CA TYR A 155 4.21 -4.33 8.92
C TYR A 155 5.38 -5.32 9.00
N GLY A 156 6.63 -4.84 9.03
CA GLY A 156 7.82 -5.67 9.11
C GLY A 156 7.87 -6.53 10.39
N ILE A 157 7.47 -5.96 11.54
CA ILE A 157 7.33 -6.72 12.80
C ILE A 157 6.27 -7.82 12.64
N ALA A 158 5.08 -7.47 12.15
CA ALA A 158 3.97 -8.40 12.03
C ALA A 158 4.27 -9.53 11.01
N ALA A 159 4.73 -9.16 9.81
CA ALA A 159 5.05 -10.09 8.74
C ALA A 159 6.32 -10.91 9.03
N GLY A 160 7.33 -10.29 9.66
CA GLY A 160 8.56 -10.98 10.08
C GLY A 160 8.33 -12.03 11.17
N SER A 161 7.24 -11.91 11.93
CA SER A 161 6.81 -12.89 12.93
C SER A 161 6.01 -14.06 12.33
N SER A 162 5.75 -14.07 11.02
CA SER A 162 4.93 -15.09 10.36
C SER A 162 5.69 -15.80 9.25
N ALA A 163 5.81 -17.13 9.35
CA ALA A 163 6.35 -17.97 8.28
C ALA A 163 5.51 -17.94 6.98
N LYS A 164 4.29 -17.41 7.05
CA LYS A 164 3.34 -17.35 5.92
C LYS A 164 3.25 -15.98 5.28
N ALA A 165 4.18 -15.05 5.54
CA ALA A 165 4.15 -13.72 4.92
C ALA A 165 4.11 -13.81 3.39
N ARG A 166 3.10 -13.17 2.77
CA ARG A 166 2.90 -13.14 1.32
C ARG A 166 2.62 -11.70 0.87
N PRO A 167 2.99 -11.32 -0.38
CA PRO A 167 2.69 -9.99 -0.91
C PRO A 167 1.21 -9.60 -0.80
N VAL A 168 0.29 -10.55 -0.96
CA VAL A 168 -1.16 -10.28 -0.86
C VAL A 168 -1.60 -9.76 0.51
N HIS A 169 -0.84 -10.00 1.59
CA HIS A 169 -1.12 -9.44 2.92
C HIS A 169 -0.98 -7.91 2.98
N GLY A 170 -0.37 -7.31 1.96
CA GLY A 170 -0.34 -5.86 1.78
C GLY A 170 -1.72 -5.25 1.59
N LEU A 171 -2.67 -5.98 0.99
CA LEU A 171 -4.03 -5.46 0.76
C LEU A 171 -4.78 -5.16 2.07
N PRO A 172 -4.97 -6.11 3.00
CA PRO A 172 -5.60 -5.81 4.28
C PRO A 172 -4.80 -4.81 5.11
N PHE A 173 -3.46 -4.81 5.01
CA PHE A 173 -2.62 -3.82 5.68
C PHE A 173 -2.90 -2.39 5.18
N GLY A 174 -2.89 -2.19 3.85
CA GLY A 174 -3.21 -0.90 3.23
C GLY A 174 -4.63 -0.44 3.60
N ALA A 175 -5.61 -1.34 3.52
CA ALA A 175 -6.99 -1.04 3.92
C ALA A 175 -7.10 -0.64 5.40
N ALA A 176 -6.31 -1.27 6.30
CA ALA A 176 -6.27 -0.90 7.71
C ALA A 176 -5.68 0.51 7.94
N ILE A 177 -4.61 0.88 7.21
CA ILE A 177 -4.05 2.25 7.28
C ILE A 177 -5.06 3.28 6.78
N TRP A 178 -5.75 2.99 5.67
CA TRP A 178 -6.83 3.83 5.15
C TRP A 178 -7.93 4.03 6.18
N ALA A 179 -8.47 2.93 6.73
CA ALA A 179 -9.53 2.99 7.74
C ALA A 179 -9.07 3.74 9.00
N GLY A 180 -7.85 3.51 9.47
CA GLY A 180 -7.25 4.22 10.60
C GLY A 180 -7.20 5.74 10.36
N GLY A 181 -6.90 6.17 9.13
CA GLY A 181 -6.96 7.58 8.74
C GLY A 181 -8.34 8.20 8.98
N TYR A 182 -9.41 7.51 8.59
CA TYR A 182 -10.78 7.97 8.83
C TYR A 182 -11.27 7.82 10.28
N VAL A 183 -10.53 7.10 11.13
CA VAL A 183 -10.80 6.98 12.58
C VAL A 183 -10.06 8.04 13.39
N VAL A 184 -8.94 8.58 12.90
CA VAL A 184 -8.07 9.50 13.66
C VAL A 184 -8.11 10.93 13.11
N LEU A 185 -8.06 11.10 11.80
CA LEU A 185 -7.91 12.41 11.16
C LEU A 185 -9.16 13.30 11.27
N PRO A 186 -10.40 12.78 11.31
CA PRO A 186 -11.57 13.61 11.57
C PRO A 186 -11.56 14.27 12.96
N GLN A 187 -11.07 13.56 13.97
CA GLN A 187 -10.95 14.01 15.36
C GLN A 187 -9.89 15.10 15.48
N ALA A 188 -8.86 15.04 14.62
CA ALA A 188 -7.86 16.09 14.46
C ALA A 188 -8.35 17.27 13.59
N GLY A 189 -9.59 17.26 13.09
CA GLY A 189 -10.15 18.29 12.21
C GLY A 189 -9.48 18.35 10.83
N LEU A 190 -8.77 17.30 10.42
CA LEU A 190 -8.02 17.26 9.16
C LEU A 190 -8.82 16.60 8.03
N TYR A 191 -9.70 15.66 8.38
CA TYR A 191 -10.61 14.97 7.47
C TYR A 191 -12.06 15.28 7.85
N GLN A 192 -12.99 15.05 6.92
CA GLN A 192 -14.39 14.91 7.27
C GLN A 192 -14.66 13.49 7.80
N GLN A 193 -15.78 13.30 8.49
CA GLN A 193 -16.25 11.96 8.81
C GLN A 193 -16.51 11.15 7.53
N ILE A 194 -16.23 9.85 7.56
CA ILE A 194 -16.18 9.01 6.35
C ILE A 194 -17.48 9.06 5.52
N TRP A 195 -18.64 9.12 6.17
CA TRP A 195 -19.97 9.20 5.54
C TRP A 195 -20.28 10.54 4.87
N LYS A 196 -19.40 11.54 4.96
CA LYS A 196 -19.55 12.82 4.27
C LYS A 196 -18.87 12.85 2.91
N TYR A 197 -18.04 11.86 2.60
CA TYR A 197 -17.40 11.72 1.29
C TYR A 197 -18.26 10.87 0.36
N ASP A 198 -18.20 11.16 -0.93
CA ASP A 198 -18.80 10.30 -1.95
C ASP A 198 -17.99 9.01 -2.14
N ALA A 199 -18.65 7.97 -2.67
CA ALA A 199 -18.05 6.66 -2.86
C ALA A 199 -16.83 6.68 -3.79
N LYS A 200 -16.81 7.55 -4.80
CA LYS A 200 -15.68 7.65 -5.74
C LYS A 200 -14.45 8.22 -5.02
N THR A 201 -14.61 9.26 -4.21
CA THR A 201 -13.52 9.81 -3.38
C THR A 201 -12.94 8.77 -2.44
N LEU A 202 -13.80 8.01 -1.76
CA LEU A 202 -13.37 6.93 -0.86
C LEU A 202 -12.66 5.80 -1.60
N ALA A 203 -13.18 5.37 -2.76
CA ALA A 203 -12.57 4.33 -3.59
C ALA A 203 -11.22 4.79 -4.16
N ASP A 204 -11.12 6.05 -4.58
CA ASP A 204 -9.89 6.65 -5.10
C ASP A 204 -8.81 6.69 -4.02
N ASP A 205 -9.17 7.04 -2.78
CA ASP A 205 -8.24 7.06 -1.65
C ASP A 205 -7.84 5.65 -1.20
N LEU A 206 -8.81 4.73 -1.10
CA LEU A 206 -8.57 3.33 -0.76
C LEU A 206 -7.61 2.68 -1.76
N THR A 207 -7.78 2.94 -3.07
CA THR A 207 -6.88 2.40 -4.11
C THR A 207 -5.43 2.80 -3.88
N GLY A 208 -5.19 4.06 -3.47
CA GLY A 208 -3.84 4.52 -3.13
C GLY A 208 -3.25 3.74 -1.96
N HIS A 209 -4.05 3.51 -0.92
CA HIS A 209 -3.62 2.77 0.26
C HIS A 209 -3.41 1.27 -0.01
N LEU A 210 -4.22 0.66 -0.89
CA LEU A 210 -3.98 -0.71 -1.36
C LEU A 210 -2.66 -0.80 -2.13
N ALA A 211 -2.34 0.20 -2.96
CA ALA A 211 -1.06 0.28 -3.65
C ALA A 211 0.12 0.45 -2.66
N TYR A 212 -0.03 1.32 -1.65
CA TYR A 212 0.93 1.45 -0.55
C TYR A 212 1.19 0.10 0.13
N GLY A 213 0.12 -0.60 0.50
CA GLY A 213 0.19 -1.88 1.19
C GLY A 213 0.86 -2.96 0.34
N LEU A 214 0.49 -3.08 -0.94
CA LEU A 214 1.10 -4.02 -1.88
C LEU A 214 2.58 -3.73 -2.13
N GLY A 215 2.97 -2.46 -2.31
CA GLY A 215 4.37 -2.08 -2.48
C GLY A 215 5.20 -2.46 -1.25
N THR A 216 4.69 -2.13 -0.06
CA THR A 216 5.30 -2.47 1.23
C THR A 216 5.49 -3.99 1.37
N SER A 217 4.41 -4.76 1.21
CA SER A 217 4.43 -6.19 1.44
C SER A 217 5.29 -6.93 0.42
N THR A 218 5.27 -6.50 -0.84
CA THR A 218 6.06 -7.09 -1.93
C THR A 218 7.53 -6.87 -1.69
N PHE A 219 7.94 -5.63 -1.39
CA PHE A 219 9.35 -5.33 -1.11
C PHE A 219 9.85 -6.10 0.11
N PHE A 220 9.09 -6.08 1.21
CA PHE A 220 9.45 -6.83 2.41
C PHE A 220 9.64 -8.32 2.10
N TRP A 221 8.66 -8.93 1.43
CA TRP A 221 8.68 -10.34 1.04
C TRP A 221 9.87 -10.68 0.12
N LEU A 222 10.16 -9.86 -0.89
CA LEU A 222 11.30 -10.05 -1.79
C LEU A 222 12.61 -10.06 -1.00
N THR A 223 12.77 -9.12 -0.08
CA THR A 223 14.02 -9.04 0.69
C THR A 223 14.19 -10.18 1.69
N THR A 224 13.10 -10.78 2.18
CA THR A 224 13.12 -11.89 3.17
C THR A 224 13.11 -13.27 2.56
N LYS A 225 12.57 -13.47 1.36
CA LYS A 225 12.42 -14.79 0.74
C LYS A 225 13.69 -15.29 0.04
N PHE A 226 14.50 -14.40 -0.54
CA PHE A 226 15.69 -14.78 -1.32
C PHE A 226 16.98 -14.72 -0.48
N ARG A 227 16.95 -15.32 0.71
CA ARG A 227 18.10 -15.37 1.64
C ARG A 227 18.42 -16.77 2.08
#